data_AF-A0A5C6FKJ6-F1
#
_entry.id   AF-A0A5C6FKJ6-F1
#
_cell.length_a   1.000
_cell.length_b   1.000
_cell.length_c   1.000
_cell.angle_alpha   90.00
_cell.angle_beta   90.00
_cell.angle_gamma   90.00
#
_symmetry.space_group_name_H-M   'P 1'
#
loop_
_entity.id
_entity.type
_entity.pdbx_description
1 polymer ?
#
loop_
_entity_poly.entity_id
_entity_poly.type
_entity_poly.pdbx_seq_one_letter_code
_entity_poly.pdbx_strand_id
1 'polypeptide(L)'
;MKKRTQFTDRDVTVLRALSLQVRLFGQRQLADALWAGDIANARRRLNRFVELGLLKRNVVMARPLPELLSPVFVWQPGNDAPDSSQIAFQLQSRWRYRALRSTVIFLPTDITVNHFGGRNKAVMSAQVSHDLGVSEVWLWFCCNHPSYAKAWRGENLITDCEPGQSMPDAILVDANDQPAMLIEFGGDYEADRIAAFHDDAVLRGLPYQIW
;
A
#
# COMPACT_ATOMS: atom_id res chain seq x y z
N MET A 1 -14.65 33.78 11.09
CA MET A 1 -15.29 32.87 10.10
C MET A 1 -14.40 31.65 9.86
N LYS A 2 -14.79 30.45 10.32
CA LYS A 2 -14.11 29.21 9.88
C LYS A 2 -14.40 29.05 8.38
N LYS A 3 -13.41 29.24 7.51
CA LYS A 3 -13.51 28.88 6.08
C LYS A 3 -13.94 27.41 6.03
N ARG A 4 -15.16 27.13 5.55
CA ARG A 4 -15.59 25.76 5.23
C ARG A 4 -14.60 25.23 4.19
N THR A 5 -13.77 24.27 4.58
CA THR A 5 -12.91 23.57 3.63
C THR A 5 -13.83 22.73 2.75
N GLN A 6 -13.98 23.08 1.47
CA GLN A 6 -14.61 22.20 0.50
C GLN A 6 -13.64 21.08 0.16
N PHE A 7 -14.08 19.83 0.31
CA PHE A 7 -13.32 18.65 -0.10
C PHE A 7 -13.56 18.40 -1.59
N THR A 8 -12.48 18.06 -2.30
CA THR A 8 -12.48 17.59 -3.69
C THR A 8 -12.45 16.07 -3.71
N ASP A 9 -12.73 15.45 -4.86
CA ASP A 9 -12.66 13.99 -5.00
C ASP A 9 -11.28 13.45 -4.66
N ARG A 10 -10.20 14.15 -5.05
CA ARG A 10 -8.83 13.79 -4.67
C ARG A 10 -8.63 13.77 -3.16
N ASP A 11 -9.22 14.72 -2.44
CA ASP A 11 -9.10 14.76 -0.98
C ASP A 11 -9.80 13.56 -0.34
N VAL A 12 -11.01 13.24 -0.83
CA VAL A 12 -11.77 12.06 -0.39
C VAL A 12 -10.99 10.79 -0.71
N THR A 13 -10.38 10.69 -1.89
CA THR A 13 -9.52 9.56 -2.29
C THR A 13 -8.39 9.36 -1.30
N VAL A 14 -7.63 10.41 -0.95
CA VAL A 14 -6.51 10.30 0.01
C VAL A 14 -6.98 9.89 1.41
N LEU A 15 -8.01 10.55 1.93
CA LEU A 15 -8.49 10.30 3.29
C LEU A 15 -9.14 8.91 3.43
N ARG A 16 -9.88 8.48 2.40
CA ARG A 16 -10.47 7.14 2.33
C ARG A 16 -9.40 6.07 2.20
N ALA A 17 -8.42 6.27 1.31
CA ALA A 17 -7.27 5.39 1.13
C ALA A 17 -6.54 5.10 2.44
N LEU A 18 -6.21 6.15 3.19
CA LEU A 18 -5.57 6.02 4.50
C LEU A 18 -6.44 5.35 5.57
N SER A 19 -7.75 5.29 5.37
CA SER A 19 -8.66 4.65 6.32
C SER A 19 -8.90 3.18 6.02
N LEU A 20 -8.99 2.81 4.74
CA LEU A 20 -9.48 1.49 4.31
C LEU A 20 -8.47 0.68 3.50
N GLN A 21 -7.58 1.33 2.75
CA GLN A 21 -6.73 0.63 1.77
C GLN A 21 -5.27 0.53 2.20
N VAL A 22 -4.70 1.59 2.77
CA VAL A 22 -3.28 1.65 3.10
C VAL A 22 -3.07 2.35 4.44
N ARG A 23 -1.93 2.08 5.09
CA ARG A 23 -1.65 2.58 6.44
C ARG A 23 -1.14 4.02 6.46
N LEU A 24 -0.39 4.40 5.44
CA LEU A 24 0.31 5.67 5.41
C LEU A 24 0.52 6.14 3.97
N PHE A 25 0.97 7.38 3.81
CA PHE A 25 1.51 7.85 2.54
C PHE A 25 2.74 8.71 2.77
N GLY A 26 3.73 8.61 1.89
CA GLY A 26 4.79 9.59 1.76
C GLY A 26 4.28 10.86 1.07
N GLN A 27 4.75 12.04 1.51
CA GLN A 27 4.39 13.31 0.88
C GLN A 27 4.72 13.32 -0.62
N ARG A 28 5.90 12.78 -0.98
CA ARG A 28 6.38 12.78 -2.37
C ARG A 28 5.57 11.83 -3.24
N GLN A 29 5.25 10.62 -2.76
CA GLN A 29 4.39 9.66 -3.48
C GLN A 29 3.05 10.28 -3.85
N LEU A 30 2.39 10.93 -2.87
CA LEU A 30 1.14 11.63 -3.12
C LEU A 30 1.31 12.77 -4.12
N ALA A 31 2.38 13.56 -3.98
CA ALA A 31 2.63 14.67 -4.89
C ALA A 31 2.79 14.18 -6.33
N ASP A 32 3.60 13.15 -6.54
CA ASP A 32 3.87 12.57 -7.84
C ASP A 32 2.59 11.95 -8.45
N ALA A 33 1.85 11.15 -7.69
CA ALA A 33 0.67 10.44 -8.17
C ALA A 33 -0.58 11.33 -8.37
N LEU A 34 -0.86 12.26 -7.45
CA LEU A 34 -2.15 12.98 -7.39
C LEU A 34 -2.03 14.50 -7.56
N TRP A 35 -0.81 15.04 -7.62
CA TRP A 35 -0.53 16.46 -7.88
C TRP A 35 0.44 16.67 -9.05
N ALA A 36 0.64 15.66 -9.92
CA ALA A 36 1.53 15.74 -11.07
C ALA A 36 2.96 16.22 -10.72
N GLY A 37 3.46 15.79 -9.56
CA GLY A 37 4.77 16.16 -9.04
C GLY A 37 4.83 17.51 -8.32
N ASP A 38 3.72 18.24 -8.18
CA ASP A 38 3.70 19.52 -7.46
C ASP A 38 3.71 19.32 -5.94
N ILE A 39 4.92 19.15 -5.40
CA ILE A 39 5.19 18.94 -3.97
C ILE A 39 4.68 20.12 -3.13
N ALA A 40 4.77 21.36 -3.62
CA ALA A 40 4.39 22.54 -2.84
C ALA A 40 2.88 22.58 -2.61
N ASN A 41 2.09 22.33 -3.66
CA ASN A 41 0.64 22.29 -3.56
C ASN A 41 0.14 21.04 -2.80
N ALA A 42 0.76 19.87 -3.01
CA ALA A 42 0.46 18.67 -2.24
C ALA A 42 0.68 18.91 -0.75
N ARG A 43 1.88 19.42 -0.37
CA ARG A 43 2.21 19.75 1.02
C ARG A 43 1.23 20.74 1.64
N ARG A 44 0.87 21.81 0.92
CA ARG A 44 -0.09 22.80 1.41
C ARG A 44 -1.46 22.17 1.70
N ARG A 45 -1.93 21.27 0.84
CA ARG A 45 -3.21 20.58 1.05
C ARG A 45 -3.14 19.56 2.20
N LEU A 46 -2.06 18.77 2.28
CA LEU A 46 -1.89 17.77 3.34
C LEU A 46 -1.71 18.42 4.71
N ASN A 47 -0.97 19.53 4.80
CA ASN A 47 -0.89 20.32 6.03
C ASN A 47 -2.26 20.86 6.46
N ARG A 48 -3.13 21.20 5.51
CA ARG A 48 -4.50 21.60 5.84
C ARG A 48 -5.30 20.46 6.48
N PHE A 49 -5.10 19.21 6.07
CA PHE A 49 -5.72 18.06 6.73
C PHE A 49 -5.17 17.86 8.14
N VAL A 50 -3.87 18.09 8.35
CA VAL A 50 -3.25 18.04 9.69
C VAL A 50 -3.84 19.12 10.60
N GLU A 51 -3.98 20.36 10.12
CA GLU A 51 -4.61 21.46 10.86
C GLU A 51 -6.08 21.17 11.23
N LEU A 52 -6.78 20.40 10.39
CA LEU A 52 -8.16 19.98 10.64
C LEU A 52 -8.24 18.73 11.54
N GLY A 53 -7.11 18.17 11.96
CA GLY A 53 -7.05 16.97 12.78
C GLY A 53 -7.39 15.68 12.04
N LEU A 54 -7.39 15.69 10.71
CA LEU A 54 -7.71 14.53 9.86
C LEU A 54 -6.51 13.62 9.62
N LEU A 55 -5.30 14.19 9.59
CA LEU A 55 -4.05 13.44 9.42
C LEU A 55 -3.06 13.79 10.53
N LYS A 56 -2.18 12.83 10.85
CA LYS A 56 -0.94 13.06 11.60
C LYS A 56 0.21 13.15 10.61
N ARG A 57 1.12 14.11 10.82
CA ARG A 57 2.34 14.27 10.03
C ARG A 57 3.55 13.85 10.86
N ASN A 58 4.29 12.86 10.37
CA ASN A 58 5.52 12.39 11.01
C ASN A 58 6.71 12.53 10.06
N VAL A 59 7.90 12.58 10.64
CA VAL A 59 9.16 12.48 9.92
C VAL A 59 9.87 11.22 10.40
N VAL A 60 10.23 10.36 9.46
CA VAL A 60 10.75 9.01 9.72
C VAL A 60 11.95 8.72 8.80
N MET A 61 12.78 7.75 9.17
CA MET A 61 13.84 7.27 8.29
C MET A 61 13.30 6.11 7.47
N ALA A 62 13.26 6.28 6.14
CA ALA A 62 12.80 5.25 5.22
C ALA A 62 13.73 5.15 4.01
N ARG A 63 13.83 3.96 3.42
CA ARG A 63 14.56 3.78 2.15
C ARG A 63 13.69 4.38 1.04
N PRO A 64 14.24 5.23 0.14
CA PRO A 64 13.49 5.72 -1.01
C PRO A 64 12.97 4.56 -1.85
N LEU A 65 11.71 4.59 -2.25
CA LEU A 65 11.11 3.48 -2.99
C LEU A 65 11.74 3.31 -4.37
N PRO A 66 11.95 2.05 -4.83
CA PRO A 66 12.23 1.79 -6.23
C PRO A 66 11.09 2.27 -7.12
N GLU A 67 11.41 2.51 -8.39
CA GLU A 67 10.39 2.83 -9.38
C GLU A 67 9.54 1.58 -9.60
N LEU A 68 8.24 1.68 -9.30
CA LEU A 68 7.28 0.58 -9.45
C LEU A 68 6.49 0.77 -10.74
N LEU A 69 7.01 0.22 -11.84
CA LEU A 69 6.37 0.30 -13.16
C LEU A 69 5.38 -0.85 -13.39
N SER A 70 5.69 -2.02 -12.87
CA SER A 70 4.92 -3.26 -13.04
C SER A 70 5.23 -4.24 -11.91
N PRO A 71 4.39 -5.27 -11.72
CA PRO A 71 4.76 -6.41 -10.88
C PRO A 71 6.09 -7.00 -11.34
N VAL A 72 6.86 -7.53 -10.40
CA VAL A 72 8.03 -8.39 -10.64
C VAL A 72 7.57 -9.71 -11.22
N PHE A 73 6.46 -10.23 -10.68
CA PHE A 73 5.92 -11.52 -11.05
C PHE A 73 4.40 -11.54 -10.91
N VAL A 74 3.75 -12.28 -11.80
CA VAL A 74 2.30 -12.51 -11.81
C VAL A 74 2.06 -14.00 -12.01
N TRP A 75 1.21 -14.58 -11.17
CA TRP A 75 0.82 -15.98 -11.25
C TRP A 75 -0.69 -16.15 -11.27
N GLN A 76 -1.15 -17.21 -11.94
CA GLN A 76 -2.54 -17.61 -11.98
C GLN A 76 -2.67 -19.13 -11.81
N PRO A 77 -3.78 -19.62 -11.22
CA PRO A 77 -4.03 -21.04 -11.10
C PRO A 77 -3.90 -21.78 -12.44
N GLY A 78 -3.12 -22.87 -12.44
CA GLY A 78 -2.82 -23.66 -13.64
C GLY A 78 -1.51 -23.29 -14.34
N ASN A 79 -0.86 -22.16 -13.99
CA ASN A 79 0.49 -21.87 -14.45
C ASN A 79 1.53 -22.67 -13.66
N ASP A 80 2.70 -22.89 -14.27
CA ASP A 80 3.85 -23.51 -13.62
C ASP A 80 4.27 -22.75 -12.35
N ALA A 81 4.85 -23.49 -11.41
CA ALA A 81 5.38 -22.94 -10.17
C ALA A 81 6.53 -21.94 -10.47
N PRO A 82 6.63 -20.83 -9.72
CA PRO A 82 7.68 -19.84 -9.91
C PRO A 82 9.06 -20.34 -9.46
N ASP A 83 10.10 -19.78 -10.08
CA ASP A 83 11.42 -19.79 -9.46
C ASP A 83 11.47 -18.73 -8.34
N SER A 84 11.22 -19.19 -7.12
CA SER A 84 11.21 -18.33 -5.93
C SER A 84 12.56 -17.64 -5.68
N SER A 85 13.68 -18.28 -6.05
CA SER A 85 15.02 -17.70 -5.91
C SER A 85 15.21 -16.54 -6.88
N GLN A 86 14.74 -16.69 -8.12
CA GLN A 86 14.80 -15.63 -9.12
C GLN A 86 13.97 -14.41 -8.70
N ILE A 87 12.76 -14.63 -8.18
CA ILE A 87 11.88 -13.53 -7.71
C ILE A 87 12.53 -12.82 -6.52
N ALA A 88 13.03 -13.56 -5.51
CA ALA A 88 13.71 -13.00 -4.36
C ALA A 88 14.90 -12.12 -4.78
N PHE A 89 15.72 -12.62 -5.70
CA PHE A 89 16.86 -11.87 -6.22
C PHE A 89 16.44 -10.57 -6.92
N GLN A 90 15.39 -10.60 -7.74
CA GLN A 90 14.88 -9.40 -8.42
C GLN A 90 14.36 -8.35 -7.43
N LEU A 91 13.62 -8.80 -6.40
CA LEU A 91 13.13 -7.94 -5.32
C LEU A 91 14.27 -7.28 -4.56
N GLN A 92 15.20 -8.07 -4.03
CA GLN A 92 16.36 -7.57 -3.27
C GLN A 92 17.22 -6.61 -4.11
N SER A 93 17.37 -6.89 -5.41
CA SER A 93 18.16 -6.04 -6.31
C SER A 93 17.57 -4.64 -6.48
N ARG A 94 16.25 -4.46 -6.44
CA ARG A 94 15.59 -3.13 -6.50
C ARG A 94 15.93 -2.25 -5.30
N TRP A 95 16.20 -2.88 -4.15
CA TRP A 95 16.52 -2.22 -2.89
C TRP A 95 18.01 -1.97 -2.67
N ARG A 96 18.86 -2.67 -3.43
CA ARG A 96 20.32 -2.60 -3.32
C ARG A 96 20.79 -1.14 -3.45
N TYR A 97 21.63 -0.71 -2.51
CA TYR A 97 22.24 0.63 -2.43
C TYR A 97 21.32 1.80 -2.08
N ARG A 98 20.09 1.55 -1.60
CA ARG A 98 19.16 2.61 -1.17
C ARG A 98 19.33 2.95 0.31
N ALA A 99 20.13 3.98 0.59
CA ALA A 99 20.33 4.49 1.96
C ALA A 99 19.05 5.09 2.54
N LEU A 100 18.87 4.95 3.87
CA LEU A 100 17.77 5.57 4.61
C LEU A 100 17.81 7.09 4.47
N ARG A 101 16.64 7.70 4.24
CA ARG A 101 16.45 9.16 4.16
C ARG A 101 15.31 9.61 5.04
N SER A 102 15.44 10.82 5.56
CA SER A 102 14.36 11.50 6.26
C SER A 102 13.19 11.71 5.30
N THR A 103 12.04 11.13 5.64
CA THR A 103 10.85 11.06 4.81
C THR A 103 9.65 11.58 5.59
N VAL A 104 8.90 12.48 4.97
CA VAL A 104 7.65 13.00 5.55
C VAL A 104 6.53 12.03 5.20
N ILE A 105 5.87 11.49 6.21
CA ILE A 105 4.72 10.60 6.07
C ILE A 105 3.47 11.20 6.70
N PHE A 106 2.33 10.75 6.19
CA PHE A 106 1.01 11.06 6.72
C PHE A 106 0.30 9.78 7.13
N LEU A 107 -0.31 9.83 8.30
CA LEU A 107 -1.08 8.75 8.91
C LEU A 107 -2.51 9.25 9.15
N PRO A 108 -3.53 8.40 9.06
CA PRO A 108 -4.89 8.81 9.44
C PRO A 108 -4.96 9.09 10.94
N THR A 109 -5.83 10.02 11.33
CA THR A 109 -6.29 10.13 12.73
C THR A 109 -7.54 9.30 12.93
N ASP A 110 -7.91 9.05 14.19
CA ASP A 110 -9.12 8.29 14.49
C ASP A 110 -10.39 8.98 13.99
N ILE A 111 -10.38 10.32 13.85
CA ILE A 111 -11.47 11.08 13.21
C ILE A 111 -11.68 10.59 11.77
N THR A 112 -10.59 10.49 11.01
CA THR A 112 -10.62 10.05 9.61
C THR A 112 -10.99 8.58 9.51
N VAL A 113 -10.37 7.71 10.32
CA VAL A 113 -10.68 6.28 10.34
C VAL A 113 -12.15 6.02 10.65
N ASN A 114 -12.69 6.64 11.71
CA ASN A 114 -14.08 6.47 12.11
C ASN A 114 -15.06 7.00 11.06
N HIS A 115 -14.70 8.07 10.35
CA HIS A 115 -15.54 8.64 9.30
C HIS A 115 -15.75 7.68 8.12
N PHE A 116 -14.71 6.92 7.76
CA PHE A 116 -14.75 5.99 6.63
C PHE A 116 -15.00 4.52 7.05
N GLY A 117 -15.07 4.22 8.35
CA GLY A 117 -15.31 2.87 8.87
C GLY A 117 -14.07 1.96 8.87
N GLY A 118 -12.87 2.55 8.92
CA GLY A 118 -11.61 1.82 8.88
C GLY A 118 -11.13 1.29 10.23
N ARG A 119 -9.89 0.79 10.25
CA ARG A 119 -9.19 0.39 11.48
C ARG A 119 -7.79 0.97 11.51
N ASN A 120 -7.42 1.57 12.65
CA ASN A 120 -6.09 2.12 12.86
C ASN A 120 -5.20 1.05 13.51
N LYS A 121 -4.00 0.84 12.97
CA LYS A 121 -2.96 -0.01 13.57
C LYS A 121 -1.70 0.82 13.70
N ALA A 122 -1.00 0.67 14.82
CA ALA A 122 0.24 1.41 15.05
C ALA A 122 1.28 1.01 13.98
N VAL A 123 1.85 2.02 13.31
CA VAL A 123 2.94 1.81 12.35
C VAL A 123 4.25 1.67 13.10
N MET A 124 4.95 0.56 12.89
CA MET A 124 6.27 0.33 13.46
C MET A 124 7.34 0.99 12.58
N SER A 125 8.29 1.69 13.20
CA SER A 125 9.36 2.40 12.46
C SER A 125 10.14 1.49 11.49
N ALA A 126 10.32 0.22 11.83
CA ALA A 126 11.00 -0.77 10.97
C ALA A 126 10.20 -1.14 9.70
N GLN A 127 8.87 -0.99 9.73
CA GLN A 127 7.98 -1.37 8.62
C GLN A 127 7.61 -0.22 7.70
N VAL A 128 7.99 1.02 8.03
CA VAL A 128 7.61 2.21 7.25
C VAL A 128 8.01 2.10 5.77
N SER A 129 9.22 1.62 5.47
CA SER A 129 9.67 1.51 4.06
C SER A 129 8.82 0.51 3.27
N HIS A 130 8.38 -0.56 3.94
CA HIS A 130 7.49 -1.56 3.38
C HIS A 130 6.08 -0.99 3.17
N ASP A 131 5.49 -0.38 4.20
CA ASP A 131 4.16 0.24 4.12
C ASP A 131 4.12 1.36 3.05
N LEU A 132 5.19 2.13 2.89
CA LEU A 132 5.32 3.11 1.80
C LEU A 132 5.25 2.41 0.44
N GLY A 133 5.88 1.26 0.28
CA GLY A 133 5.87 0.50 -0.96
C GLY A 133 4.50 -0.08 -1.29
N VAL A 134 3.81 -0.69 -0.32
CA VAL A 134 2.41 -1.12 -0.46
C VAL A 134 1.52 0.07 -0.89
N SER A 135 1.78 1.25 -0.32
CA SER A 135 1.05 2.47 -0.66
C SER A 135 1.34 2.96 -2.08
N GLU A 136 2.56 2.75 -2.59
CA GLU A 136 2.93 3.04 -3.98
C GLU A 136 2.23 2.10 -4.94
N VAL A 137 2.13 0.81 -4.63
CA VAL A 137 1.39 -0.17 -5.42
C VAL A 137 -0.09 0.24 -5.51
N TRP A 138 -0.69 0.63 -4.38
CA TRP A 138 -2.07 1.13 -4.40
C TRP A 138 -2.21 2.41 -5.24
N LEU A 139 -1.26 3.35 -5.16
CA LEU A 139 -1.29 4.57 -5.99
C LEU A 139 -1.15 4.24 -7.48
N TRP A 140 -0.31 3.27 -7.83
CA TRP A 140 -0.20 2.77 -9.20
C TRP A 140 -1.55 2.24 -9.71
N PHE A 141 -2.26 1.43 -8.91
CA PHE A 141 -3.61 1.00 -9.25
C PHE A 141 -4.59 2.18 -9.29
N CYS A 142 -4.50 3.13 -8.38
CA CYS A 142 -5.39 4.29 -8.35
C CYS A 142 -5.31 5.12 -9.63
N CYS A 143 -4.11 5.25 -10.21
CA CYS A 143 -3.89 6.00 -11.44
C CYS A 143 -4.16 5.18 -12.72
N ASN A 144 -3.79 3.89 -12.73
CA ASN A 144 -3.82 3.08 -13.96
C ASN A 144 -5.04 2.14 -14.05
N HIS A 145 -5.55 1.64 -12.92
CA HIS A 145 -6.68 0.72 -12.85
C HIS A 145 -7.62 1.05 -11.67
N PRO A 146 -8.40 2.15 -11.75
CA PRO A 146 -9.19 2.65 -10.60
C PRO A 146 -10.21 1.64 -10.03
N SER A 147 -10.66 0.66 -10.84
CA SER A 147 -11.50 -0.44 -10.35
C SER A 147 -10.77 -1.32 -9.33
N TYR A 148 -9.51 -1.64 -9.57
CA TYR A 148 -8.69 -2.46 -8.67
C TYR A 148 -8.37 -1.69 -7.38
N ALA A 149 -8.06 -0.40 -7.48
CA ALA A 149 -7.85 0.44 -6.29
C ALA A 149 -9.08 0.52 -5.36
N LYS A 150 -10.30 0.42 -5.92
CA LYS A 150 -11.56 0.35 -5.15
C LYS A 150 -11.80 -1.05 -4.55
N ALA A 151 -11.44 -2.10 -5.29
CA ALA A 151 -11.52 -3.49 -4.85
C ALA A 151 -10.47 -3.84 -3.78
N TRP A 152 -9.45 -3.00 -3.61
CA TRP A 152 -8.38 -3.20 -2.63
C TRP A 152 -8.90 -3.25 -1.18
N ARG A 153 -8.41 -4.23 -0.43
CA ARG A 153 -8.50 -4.34 1.03
C ARG A 153 -7.08 -4.51 1.56
N GLY A 154 -6.61 -3.56 2.37
CA GLY A 154 -5.29 -3.66 3.00
C GLY A 154 -5.32 -4.53 4.26
N GLU A 155 -4.14 -4.95 4.73
CA GLU A 155 -3.94 -5.82 5.90
C GLU A 155 -4.83 -5.49 7.11
N ASN A 156 -5.09 -4.21 7.41
CA ASN A 156 -5.89 -3.81 8.58
C ASN A 156 -7.38 -4.23 8.50
N LEU A 157 -7.88 -4.49 7.29
CA LEU A 157 -9.25 -4.95 7.05
C LEU A 157 -9.34 -6.45 6.76
N ILE A 158 -8.20 -7.13 6.59
CA ILE A 158 -8.17 -8.58 6.45
C ILE A 158 -8.41 -9.17 7.84
N THR A 159 -9.65 -9.57 8.11
CA THR A 159 -10.07 -10.12 9.40
C THR A 159 -9.99 -11.62 9.49
N ASP A 160 -9.98 -12.30 8.35
CA ASP A 160 -10.25 -13.73 8.24
C ASP A 160 -9.10 -14.46 7.53
N CYS A 161 -7.89 -14.33 8.07
CA CYS A 161 -6.85 -15.33 7.79
C CYS A 161 -7.02 -16.48 8.77
N GLU A 162 -7.29 -17.68 8.24
CA GLU A 162 -7.32 -18.88 9.07
C GLU A 162 -5.93 -19.15 9.67
N PRO A 163 -5.83 -19.80 10.85
CA PRO A 163 -4.54 -20.18 11.40
C PRO A 163 -3.70 -20.99 10.38
N GLY A 164 -2.51 -20.48 10.04
CA GLY A 164 -1.60 -21.11 9.06
C GLY A 164 -1.60 -20.48 7.66
N GLN A 165 -2.55 -19.58 7.39
CA GLN A 165 -2.59 -18.80 6.16
C GLN A 165 -1.56 -17.66 6.16
N SER A 166 -0.80 -17.53 5.08
CA SER A 166 0.07 -16.36 4.88
C SER A 166 -0.79 -15.09 4.72
N MET A 167 -0.53 -14.05 5.49
CA MET A 167 -1.30 -12.81 5.39
C MET A 167 -0.66 -11.93 4.31
N PRO A 168 -1.33 -11.72 3.16
CA PRO A 168 -0.82 -10.84 2.12
C PRO A 168 -0.88 -9.39 2.58
N ASP A 169 -0.07 -8.54 1.94
CA ASP A 169 -0.11 -7.09 2.21
C ASP A 169 -1.46 -6.46 1.83
N ALA A 170 -2.08 -6.99 0.77
CA ALA A 170 -3.43 -6.66 0.37
C ALA A 170 -4.10 -7.75 -0.46
N ILE A 171 -5.43 -7.65 -0.55
CA ILE A 171 -6.24 -8.46 -1.44
C ILE A 171 -7.11 -7.55 -2.32
N LEU A 172 -7.34 -7.96 -3.56
CA LEU A 172 -8.43 -7.44 -4.38
C LEU A 172 -9.64 -8.35 -4.19
N VAL A 173 -10.79 -7.75 -3.91
CA VAL A 173 -12.04 -8.48 -3.78
C VAL A 173 -12.92 -8.36 -5.03
N ASP A 174 -13.78 -9.35 -5.26
CA ASP A 174 -14.79 -9.31 -6.30
C ASP A 174 -16.04 -8.49 -5.89
N ALA A 175 -17.10 -8.57 -6.69
CA ALA A 175 -18.37 -7.88 -6.41
C ALA A 175 -19.12 -8.42 -5.17
N ASN A 176 -18.77 -9.63 -4.71
CA ASN A 176 -19.34 -10.29 -3.54
C ASN A 176 -18.43 -10.14 -2.31
N ASP A 177 -17.44 -9.25 -2.36
CA ASP A 177 -16.41 -9.02 -1.33
C ASP A 177 -15.57 -10.28 -1.05
N GLN A 178 -15.49 -11.22 -2.00
CA GLN A 178 -14.66 -12.41 -1.91
C GLN A 178 -13.26 -12.16 -2.46
N PRO A 179 -12.20 -12.75 -1.87
CA PRO A 179 -10.84 -12.64 -2.39
C PRO A 179 -10.76 -13.10 -3.86
N ALA A 180 -10.25 -12.24 -4.73
CA ALA A 180 -10.10 -12.50 -6.16
C ALA A 180 -8.64 -12.48 -6.61
N MET A 181 -7.77 -11.74 -5.90
CA MET A 181 -6.34 -11.69 -6.18
C MET A 181 -5.56 -11.27 -4.93
N LEU A 182 -4.41 -11.89 -4.70
CA LEU A 182 -3.48 -11.51 -3.64
C LEU A 182 -2.44 -10.52 -4.17
N ILE A 183 -2.08 -9.52 -3.37
CA ILE A 183 -1.04 -8.54 -3.68
C ILE A 183 0.00 -8.57 -2.57
N GLU A 184 1.25 -8.82 -2.95
CA GLU A 184 2.40 -8.80 -2.05
C GLU A 184 3.42 -7.77 -2.55
N PHE A 185 3.96 -6.98 -1.63
CA PHE A 185 5.06 -6.07 -1.91
C PHE A 185 6.36 -6.64 -1.35
N GLY A 186 7.29 -6.96 -2.25
CA GLY A 186 8.53 -7.62 -1.90
C GLY A 186 9.65 -6.65 -1.52
N GLY A 187 10.18 -6.85 -0.32
CA GLY A 187 11.37 -6.15 0.18
C GLY A 187 12.63 -7.02 0.11
N ASP A 188 13.31 -7.10 1.25
CA ASP A 188 14.44 -7.99 1.48
C ASP A 188 13.96 -9.44 1.76
N TYR A 189 13.06 -9.98 0.94
CA TYR A 189 12.48 -11.33 1.16
C TYR A 189 13.45 -12.43 0.71
N GLU A 190 13.50 -13.50 1.50
CA GLU A 190 14.20 -14.73 1.13
C GLU A 190 13.31 -15.63 0.26
N ALA A 191 13.93 -16.51 -0.52
CA ALA A 191 13.24 -17.43 -1.42
C ALA A 191 12.18 -18.28 -0.70
N ASP A 192 12.47 -18.73 0.52
CA ASP A 192 11.55 -19.54 1.33
C ASP A 192 10.24 -18.83 1.65
N ARG A 193 10.28 -17.50 1.85
CA ARG A 193 9.07 -16.71 2.11
C ARG A 193 8.19 -16.62 0.86
N ILE A 194 8.81 -16.52 -0.31
CA ILE A 194 8.09 -16.48 -1.60
C ILE A 194 7.49 -17.85 -1.91
N ALA A 195 8.23 -18.93 -1.64
CA ALA A 195 7.73 -20.29 -1.79
C ALA A 195 6.52 -20.55 -0.88
N ALA A 196 6.60 -20.18 0.40
CA ALA A 196 5.48 -20.33 1.34
C ALA A 196 4.24 -19.51 0.92
N PHE A 197 4.44 -18.31 0.39
CA PHE A 197 3.35 -17.50 -0.17
C PHE A 197 2.73 -18.14 -1.42
N HIS A 198 3.57 -18.71 -2.29
CA HIS A 198 3.09 -19.44 -3.48
C HIS A 198 2.27 -20.67 -3.09
N ASP A 199 2.77 -21.51 -2.19
CA ASP A 199 2.09 -22.73 -1.75
C ASP A 199 0.71 -22.43 -1.16
N ASP A 200 0.63 -21.36 -0.37
CA ASP A 200 -0.60 -20.87 0.20
C ASP A 200 -1.57 -20.32 -0.87
N ALA A 201 -1.09 -19.57 -1.86
CA ALA A 201 -1.91 -19.09 -2.97
C ALA A 201 -2.45 -20.24 -3.84
N VAL A 202 -1.64 -21.28 -4.07
CA VAL A 202 -2.05 -22.52 -4.75
C VAL A 202 -3.14 -23.23 -3.97
N LEU A 203 -2.96 -23.37 -2.65
CA LEU A 203 -3.94 -24.02 -1.78
C LEU A 203 -5.30 -23.30 -1.78
N ARG A 204 -5.29 -21.96 -1.86
CA ARG A 204 -6.50 -21.15 -1.96
C ARG A 204 -7.08 -21.04 -3.39
N GLY A 205 -6.32 -21.46 -4.40
CA GLY A 205 -6.69 -21.28 -5.80
C GLY A 205 -6.78 -19.82 -6.24
N LEU A 206 -6.01 -18.92 -5.61
CA LEU A 206 -6.09 -17.48 -5.85
C LEU A 206 -4.89 -16.99 -6.68
N PRO A 207 -5.10 -16.21 -7.75
CA PRO A 207 -4.01 -15.57 -8.48
C PRO A 207 -3.33 -14.51 -7.61
N TYR A 208 -2.08 -14.16 -7.93
CA TYR A 208 -1.36 -13.14 -7.18
C TYR A 208 -0.39 -12.31 -8.02
N GLN A 209 -0.02 -11.16 -7.47
CA GLN A 209 1.03 -10.30 -7.98
C GLN A 209 2.06 -10.00 -6.89
N ILE A 210 3.34 -10.11 -7.23
CA ILE A 210 4.45 -9.69 -6.39
C ILE A 210 5.06 -8.43 -7.01
N TRP A 211 5.11 -7.35 -6.23
CA TRP A 211 5.58 -6.02 -6.61
C TRP A 211 6.94 -5.66 -6.03
#